data_AF-X1JB16-F1
#
_entry.id   AF-X1JB16-F1
#
_cell.length_a   1.000
_cell.length_b   1.000
_cell.length_c   1.000
_cell.angle_alpha   90.00
_cell.angle_beta   90.00
_cell.angle_gamma   90.00
#
_symmetry.space_group_name_H-M   'P 1'
#
loop_
_entity.id
_entity.type
_entity.pdbx_description
1 polymer ?
#
loop_
_entity_poly.entity_id
_entity_poly.type
_entity_poly.pdbx_seq_one_letter_code
_entity_poly.pdbx_strand_id
1 'polypeptide(L)'
;MSNTIKQAIDGFLLNCKVEGKSWGTIDCYADKLKGFLWYATNYDWSDDISEITTQHLREFLVYLRETPHRFNSKCPRAMKPINNTTIQKYYRALNVLFNWSINEGILETNSL
;
A
#
# COMPACT_ATOMS: atom_id res chain seq x y z
N MET A 1 -16.09 10.77 -8.16
CA MET A 1 -15.50 11.41 -6.96
C MET A 1 -14.09 10.89 -6.88
N SER A 2 -13.08 11.78 -6.85
CA SER A 2 -11.67 11.38 -6.77
C SER A 2 -11.29 11.24 -5.29
N ASN A 3 -10.70 10.10 -4.94
CA ASN A 3 -10.23 9.83 -3.58
C ASN A 3 -8.71 9.77 -3.58
N THR A 4 -8.07 10.45 -2.65
CA THR A 4 -6.62 10.33 -2.54
C THR A 4 -6.21 8.96 -2.03
N ILE A 5 -4.98 8.53 -2.35
CA ILE A 5 -4.40 7.28 -1.82
C ILE A 5 -4.48 7.26 -0.30
N LYS A 6 -4.19 8.40 0.35
CA LYS A 6 -4.26 8.51 1.80
C LYS A 6 -5.70 8.34 2.31
N GLN A 7 -6.69 8.98 1.67
CA GLN A 7 -8.09 8.85 2.05
C GLN A 7 -8.59 7.41 1.92
N ALA A 8 -8.23 6.72 0.84
CA ALA A 8 -8.57 5.32 0.65
C ALA A 8 -7.91 4.42 1.73
N ILE A 9 -6.64 4.64 2.05
CA ILE A 9 -5.97 3.89 3.13
C ILE A 9 -6.65 4.14 4.48
N ASP A 10 -6.93 5.40 4.83
CA ASP A 10 -7.55 5.74 6.12
C ASP A 10 -8.96 5.13 6.23
N GLY A 11 -9.75 5.19 5.15
CA GLY A 11 -11.07 4.56 5.07
C GLY A 11 -11.02 3.04 5.20
N PHE A 12 -10.08 2.39 4.50
CA PHE A 12 -9.86 0.96 4.59
C PHE A 12 -9.48 0.51 6.02
N LEU A 13 -8.56 1.23 6.66
CA LEU A 13 -8.14 0.92 8.04
C LEU A 13 -9.27 1.17 9.04
N LEU A 14 -10.13 2.17 8.79
CA LEU A 14 -11.36 2.37 9.58
C LEU A 14 -12.32 1.19 9.37
N ASN A 15 -12.56 0.75 8.14
CA ASN A 15 -13.40 -0.41 7.85
C ASN A 15 -12.87 -1.69 8.55
N CYS A 16 -11.56 -1.92 8.56
CA CYS A 16 -10.96 -3.04 9.29
C CYS A 16 -11.30 -3.01 10.79
N LYS A 17 -11.39 -1.83 11.41
CA LYS A 17 -11.80 -1.68 12.81
C LYS A 17 -13.29 -2.00 12.99
N VAL A 18 -14.14 -1.53 12.07
CA VAL A 18 -15.59 -1.82 12.07
C VAL A 18 -15.84 -3.34 11.95
N GLU A 19 -15.09 -4.03 11.09
CA GLU A 19 -15.17 -5.49 10.93
C GLU A 19 -14.59 -6.29 12.11
N GLY A 20 -14.04 -5.62 13.13
CA GLY A 20 -13.45 -6.28 14.30
C GLY A 20 -12.16 -7.05 13.99
N LYS A 21 -11.38 -6.65 12.96
CA LYS A 21 -10.06 -7.24 12.70
C LYS A 21 -9.15 -7.03 13.91
N SER A 22 -8.27 -8.00 14.14
CA SER A 22 -7.28 -7.89 15.22
C SER A 22 -6.37 -6.67 15.03
N TRP A 23 -5.93 -6.06 16.13
CA TRP A 23 -4.95 -4.97 16.12
C TRP A 23 -3.68 -5.32 15.33
N GLY A 24 -3.16 -6.54 15.50
CA GLY A 24 -1.97 -6.98 14.75
C GLY A 24 -2.19 -7.06 13.23
N THR A 25 -3.40 -7.38 12.78
CA THR A 25 -3.75 -7.34 11.35
C THR A 25 -3.81 -5.91 10.85
N ILE A 26 -4.49 -5.02 11.58
CA ILE A 26 -4.62 -3.59 11.22
C ILE A 26 -3.25 -2.92 11.17
N ASP A 27 -2.40 -3.14 12.18
CA ASP A 27 -1.04 -2.61 12.22
C ASP A 27 -0.18 -3.15 11.07
N CYS A 28 -0.34 -4.44 10.73
CA CYS A 28 0.36 -5.02 9.59
C CYS A 28 -0.06 -4.34 8.28
N TYR A 29 -1.36 -4.10 8.05
CA TYR A 29 -1.81 -3.36 6.88
C TYR A 29 -1.34 -1.91 6.89
N ALA A 30 -1.51 -1.20 8.00
CA ALA A 30 -1.09 0.19 8.14
C ALA A 30 0.40 0.38 7.83
N ASP A 31 1.28 -0.48 8.36
CA ASP A 31 2.73 -0.41 8.10
C ASP A 31 3.07 -0.62 6.62
N LYS A 32 2.37 -1.55 5.94
CA LYS A 32 2.61 -1.82 4.51
C LYS A 32 2.07 -0.71 3.62
N LEU A 33 0.85 -0.25 3.89
CA LEU A 33 0.20 0.81 3.14
C LEU A 33 0.89 2.16 3.35
N LYS A 34 1.48 2.40 4.53
CA LYS A 34 2.35 3.56 4.76
C LYS A 34 3.56 3.59 3.82
N GLY A 35 4.20 2.43 3.61
CA GLY A 35 5.32 2.32 2.67
C GLY A 35 4.91 2.58 1.21
N PHE A 36 3.72 2.11 0.84
CA PHE A 36 3.13 2.39 -0.48
C PHE A 36 2.83 3.88 -0.68
N LEU A 37 2.13 4.51 0.28
CA LEU A 37 1.84 5.94 0.23
C LEU A 37 3.13 6.77 0.15
N TRP A 38 4.13 6.45 0.97
CA TRP A 38 5.43 7.11 0.90
C TRP A 38 6.03 7.03 -0.50
N TYR A 39 6.00 5.83 -1.12
CA TYR A 39 6.56 5.66 -2.45
C TYR A 39 5.81 6.48 -3.49
N ALA A 40 4.48 6.41 -3.52
CA ALA A 40 3.65 7.19 -4.44
C ALA A 40 3.95 8.71 -4.33
N THR A 41 4.03 9.24 -3.10
CA THR A 41 4.31 10.67 -2.86
C THR A 41 5.72 11.09 -3.26
N ASN A 42 6.73 10.19 -3.22
CA ASN A 42 8.13 10.56 -3.46
C ASN A 42 8.61 10.25 -4.89
N TYR A 43 7.78 9.58 -5.70
CA TYR A 43 8.10 9.20 -7.08
C TYR A 43 7.10 9.81 -8.08
N ASP A 44 6.55 10.97 -7.74
CA ASP A 44 5.68 11.80 -8.60
C ASP A 44 4.46 11.07 -9.18
N TRP A 45 3.92 10.10 -8.44
CA TRP A 45 2.65 9.47 -8.83
C TRP A 45 1.47 10.40 -8.52
N SER A 46 0.38 10.19 -9.25
CA SER A 46 -0.89 10.81 -8.92
C SER A 46 -1.29 10.47 -7.48
N ASP A 47 -1.77 11.46 -6.75
CA ASP A 47 -2.36 11.24 -5.42
C ASP A 47 -3.76 10.61 -5.53
N ASP A 48 -4.38 10.61 -6.72
CA ASP A 48 -5.66 9.93 -6.97
C ASP A 48 -5.46 8.42 -7.07
N ILE A 49 -6.18 7.67 -6.23
CA ILE A 49 -6.09 6.20 -6.24
C ILE A 49 -6.62 5.58 -7.53
N SER A 50 -7.55 6.22 -8.25
CA SER A 50 -8.06 5.69 -9.53
C SER A 50 -7.04 5.73 -10.66
N GLU A 51 -6.00 6.56 -10.53
CA GLU A 51 -4.91 6.69 -11.50
C GLU A 51 -3.76 5.69 -11.22
N ILE A 52 -3.89 4.85 -10.19
CA ILE A 52 -2.88 3.86 -9.85
C ILE A 52 -3.04 2.61 -10.72
N THR A 53 -2.10 2.42 -11.63
CA THR A 53 -2.08 1.29 -12.57
C THR A 53 -1.33 0.08 -12.02
N THR A 54 -1.51 -1.08 -12.66
CA THR A 54 -0.69 -2.28 -12.39
C THR A 54 0.81 -2.01 -12.58
N GLN A 55 1.19 -1.13 -13.51
CA GLN A 55 2.58 -0.79 -13.75
C GLN A 55 3.20 -0.05 -12.56
N HIS A 56 2.49 0.93 -12.00
CA HIS A 56 2.89 1.58 -10.75
C HIS A 56 3.12 0.53 -9.65
N LEU A 57 2.16 -0.36 -9.42
CA LEU A 57 2.28 -1.37 -8.37
C LEU A 57 3.49 -2.30 -8.59
N ARG A 58 3.81 -2.65 -9.84
CA ARG A 58 5.04 -3.41 -10.16
C ARG A 58 6.30 -2.63 -9.85
N GLU A 59 6.37 -1.35 -10.20
CA GLU A 59 7.51 -0.47 -9.89
C GLU A 59 7.75 -0.39 -8.37
N PHE A 60 6.69 -0.24 -7.59
CA PHE A 60 6.80 -0.27 -6.13
C PHE A 60 7.31 -1.61 -5.59
N LEU A 61 6.82 -2.73 -6.12
CA LEU A 61 7.28 -4.05 -5.70
C LEU A 61 8.75 -4.30 -6.09
N VAL A 62 9.19 -3.81 -7.25
CA VAL A 62 10.60 -3.83 -7.67
C VAL A 62 11.46 -2.97 -6.75
N TYR A 63 11.03 -1.74 -6.45
CA TYR A 63 11.68 -0.87 -5.49
C TYR A 63 11.93 -1.56 -4.15
N LEU A 64 10.93 -2.26 -3.61
CA LEU A 64 11.08 -3.00 -2.36
C LEU A 64 12.12 -4.13 -2.44
N ARG A 65 12.22 -4.82 -3.58
CA ARG A 65 13.15 -5.93 -3.80
C ARG A 65 14.58 -5.48 -4.04
N GLU A 66 14.78 -4.37 -4.73
CA GLU A 66 16.09 -3.99 -5.24
C GLU A 66 16.74 -2.88 -4.43
N THR A 67 15.95 -2.05 -3.75
CA THR A 67 16.50 -0.87 -3.06
C THR A 67 17.17 -1.28 -1.76
N PRO A 68 18.49 -1.07 -1.62
CA PRO A 68 19.18 -1.34 -0.38
C PRO A 68 18.86 -0.29 0.69
N HIS A 69 18.41 0.91 0.32
CA HIS A 69 18.01 1.95 1.28
C HIS A 69 16.57 2.42 1.03
N ARG A 70 15.61 1.74 1.64
CA ARG A 70 14.18 1.99 1.43
C ARG A 70 13.66 3.16 2.25
N PHE A 71 12.68 3.85 1.70
CA PHE A 71 11.89 4.93 2.28
C PHE A 71 12.72 6.11 2.81
N ASN A 72 13.93 6.31 2.25
CA ASN A 72 14.94 7.24 2.76
C ASN A 72 15.14 7.12 4.30
N SER A 73 14.97 5.91 4.84
CA SER A 73 14.88 5.69 6.29
C SER A 73 16.26 5.50 6.91
N LYS A 74 16.51 6.14 8.05
CA LYS A 74 17.75 5.91 8.82
C LYS A 74 17.75 4.59 9.60
N CYS A 75 16.66 3.81 9.54
CA CYS A 75 16.54 2.55 10.25
C CYS A 75 17.36 1.44 9.56
N PRO A 76 18.24 0.71 10.28
CA PRO A 76 19.02 -0.39 9.69
C PRO A 76 18.18 -1.47 9.01
N ARG A 77 16.93 -1.70 9.44
CA ARG A 77 16.03 -2.67 8.79
C ARG A 77 15.56 -2.23 7.41
N ALA A 78 15.54 -0.93 7.13
CA ALA A 78 15.22 -0.36 5.84
C ALA A 78 16.47 -0.27 4.94
N MET A 79 17.67 -0.45 5.51
CA MET A 79 18.95 -0.49 4.80
C MET A 79 19.30 -1.88 4.23
N LYS A 80 18.27 -2.62 3.83
CA LYS A 80 18.41 -3.87 3.07
C LYS A 80 17.17 -4.18 2.23
N PRO A 81 17.33 -4.93 1.13
CA PRO A 81 16.24 -5.57 0.41
C PRO A 81 15.32 -6.38 1.33
N ILE A 82 14.03 -6.45 0.99
CA ILE A 82 13.11 -7.31 1.72
C ILE A 82 13.05 -8.72 1.18
N ASN A 83 12.80 -9.68 2.06
CA ASN A 83 12.60 -11.06 1.69
C ASN A 83 11.22 -11.29 1.03
N ASN A 84 11.07 -12.46 0.39
CA ASN A 84 9.83 -12.84 -0.28
C ASN A 84 8.61 -12.79 0.65
N THR A 85 8.73 -13.23 1.90
CA THR A 85 7.62 -13.19 2.87
C THR A 85 7.13 -11.76 3.12
N THR A 86 8.04 -10.79 3.16
CA THR A 86 7.68 -9.38 3.38
C THR A 86 7.04 -8.79 2.13
N ILE A 87 7.54 -9.12 0.92
CA ILE A 87 6.90 -8.73 -0.35
C ILE A 87 5.46 -9.24 -0.39
N GLN A 88 5.24 -10.49 -0.01
CA GLN A 88 3.89 -11.08 0.02
C GLN A 88 2.97 -10.36 1.01
N LYS A 89 3.48 -9.82 2.11
CA LYS A 89 2.69 -8.96 3.02
C LYS A 89 2.31 -7.63 2.39
N TYR A 90 3.21 -7.00 1.62
CA TYR A 90 2.87 -5.79 0.84
C TYR A 90 1.81 -6.11 -0.22
N TYR A 91 2.01 -7.16 -1.02
CA TYR A 91 1.06 -7.59 -2.05
C TYR A 91 -0.33 -7.83 -1.45
N ARG A 92 -0.41 -8.59 -0.34
CA ARG A 92 -1.68 -8.85 0.35
C ARG A 92 -2.35 -7.56 0.83
N ALA A 93 -1.60 -6.67 1.49
CA ALA A 93 -2.13 -5.41 2.00
C ALA A 93 -2.68 -4.51 0.87
N LEU A 94 -1.96 -4.41 -0.24
CA LEU A 94 -2.42 -3.67 -1.41
C LEU A 94 -3.65 -4.34 -2.03
N ASN A 95 -3.64 -5.67 -2.20
CA ASN A 95 -4.76 -6.37 -2.82
C ASN A 95 -6.05 -6.21 -2.00
N VAL A 96 -5.98 -6.27 -0.66
CA VAL A 96 -7.18 -6.05 0.17
C VAL A 96 -7.64 -4.60 0.15
N LEU A 97 -6.73 -3.61 0.06
CA LEU A 97 -7.08 -2.21 -0.11
C LEU A 97 -7.85 -2.00 -1.42
N PHE A 98 -7.32 -2.48 -2.55
CA PHE A 98 -7.94 -2.29 -3.86
C PHE A 98 -9.29 -3.01 -3.97
N ASN A 99 -9.40 -4.25 -3.45
CA ASN A 99 -10.69 -4.94 -3.40
C ASN A 99 -11.71 -4.24 -2.51
N TRP A 100 -11.30 -3.71 -1.35
CA TRP A 100 -12.18 -2.89 -0.52
C TRP A 100 -12.62 -1.62 -1.27
N SER A 101 -11.70 -0.92 -1.93
CA SER A 101 -12.02 0.27 -2.72
C SER A 101 -13.04 -0.01 -3.83
N ILE A 102 -13.03 -1.20 -4.44
CA ILE A 102 -14.06 -1.62 -5.40
C ILE A 102 -15.41 -1.80 -4.72
N ASN A 103 -15.44 -2.47 -3.57
CA ASN A 103 -16.68 -2.70 -2.83
C ASN A 103 -17.34 -1.39 -2.35
N GLU A 104 -16.54 -0.36 -2.06
CA GLU A 104 -17.01 0.99 -1.71
C GLU A 104 -17.38 1.85 -2.94
N GLY A 105 -17.18 1.34 -4.17
CA GLY A 105 -17.43 2.10 -5.40
C GLY A 105 -16.41 3.22 -5.67
N ILE A 106 -15.23 3.15 -5.04
CA ILE A 106 -14.11 4.09 -5.26
C ILE A 106 -13.36 3.71 -6.55
N LEU A 107 -13.21 2.42 -6.81
CA LEU A 107 -12.56 1.87 -8.00
C LEU A 107 -13.51 0.96 -8.77
N GLU A 108 -13.35 0.88 -10.09
CA GLU A 108 -14.12 -0.05 -10.92
C GLU A 108 -13.44 -1.43 -11.04
N THR A 109 -12.11 -1.46 -10.97
CA THR A 109 -11.32 -2.68 -11.17
C THR A 109 -10.15 -2.76 -10.20
N ASN A 110 -9.66 -3.98 -10.00
CA ASN A 110 -8.46 -4.22 -9.20
C ASN A 110 -7.24 -4.18 -10.10
N SER A 111 -6.26 -3.36 -9.76
CA SER A 111 -5.01 -3.22 -10.50
C SER A 111 -3.93 -4.24 -10.10
N LEU A 112 -4.23 -5.16 -9.18
CA LEU A 112 -3.32 -6.19 -8.63
C LEU A 112 -3.61 -7.63 -9.03
#